data_AF-A0A0N7MWE8-F1
#
_entry.id   AF-A0A0N7MWE8-F1
#
_cell.length_a   1.000
_cell.length_b   1.000
_cell.length_c   1.000
_cell.angle_alpha   90.00
_cell.angle_beta   90.00
_cell.angle_gamma   90.00
#
_symmetry.space_group_name_H-M   'P 1'
#
loop_
_entity.id
_entity.type
_entity.pdbx_description
1 polymer ?
#
loop_
_entity_poly.entity_id
_entity_poly.type
_entity_poly.pdbx_seq_one_letter_code
_entity_poly.pdbx_strand_id
1 'polypeptide(L)'
;MPKVDVKKIIQELIVPELQDIKSSISELRTEIKRLDEKVDIEMKRIETKLTSSNNEIRSEIGVLRAELESFKNETNTKFDSLRKELESFKNEFRTEIKRLDEKIDIAIQIRERLAALETKVASLIK
;
A
#
# COMPACT_ATOMS: atom_id res chain seq x y z
N MET A 1 -26.95 -4.45 -92.22
CA MET A 1 -26.30 -4.66 -90.91
C MET A 1 -27.07 -5.76 -90.17
N PRO A 2 -26.40 -6.75 -89.55
CA PRO A 2 -27.08 -7.71 -88.71
C PRO A 2 -27.79 -6.97 -87.56
N LYS A 3 -29.01 -7.38 -87.21
CA LYS A 3 -29.75 -6.80 -86.09
C LYS A 3 -29.05 -7.21 -84.79
N VAL A 4 -28.72 -6.23 -83.96
CA VAL A 4 -28.18 -6.47 -82.62
C VAL A 4 -29.26 -7.14 -81.79
N ASP A 5 -28.97 -8.33 -81.26
CA ASP A 5 -29.84 -9.01 -80.31
C ASP A 5 -29.50 -8.55 -78.88
N VAL A 6 -30.20 -7.52 -78.42
CA VAL A 6 -30.03 -6.94 -77.08
C VAL A 6 -30.29 -8.00 -75.99
N LYS A 7 -31.22 -8.94 -76.21
CA LYS A 7 -31.51 -10.01 -75.25
C LYS A 7 -30.30 -10.92 -75.08
N LYS A 8 -29.63 -11.27 -76.19
CA LYS A 8 -28.41 -12.09 -76.16
C LYS A 8 -27.27 -11.39 -75.42
N ILE A 9 -27.05 -10.10 -75.67
CA ILE A 9 -26.03 -9.29 -74.98
C ILE A 9 -26.30 -9.24 -73.46
N ILE A 10 -27.55 -9.01 -73.05
CA ILE A 10 -27.92 -9.00 -71.63
C ILE A 10 -27.62 -10.36 -70.99
N GLN A 11 -27.98 -11.46 -71.64
CA GLN A 11 -27.79 -12.81 -71.10
C GLN A 11 -26.33 -13.25 -71.04
N GLU A 12 -25.52 -12.88 -72.02
CA GLU A 12 -24.13 -13.33 -72.12
C GLU A 12 -23.15 -12.45 -71.33
N LEU A 13 -23.43 -11.15 -71.19
CA LEU A 13 -22.50 -10.22 -70.55
C LEU A 13 -23.00 -9.70 -69.20
N ILE A 14 -24.27 -9.29 -69.10
CA ILE A 14 -24.77 -8.57 -67.91
C ILE A 14 -25.22 -9.55 -66.81
N VAL A 15 -25.95 -10.60 -67.19
CA VAL A 15 -26.49 -11.57 -66.22
C VAL A 15 -25.39 -12.26 -65.39
N PRO A 16 -24.26 -12.71 -65.97
CA PRO A 16 -23.15 -13.28 -65.20
C PRO A 16 -22.56 -12.31 -64.17
N GLU A 17 -22.25 -11.07 -64.59
CA GLU A 17 -21.70 -10.05 -63.68
C GLU A 17 -22.64 -9.77 -62.49
N LEU A 18 -23.95 -9.75 -62.72
CA LEU A 18 -24.94 -9.58 -61.64
C LEU A 18 -24.95 -10.77 -60.66
N GLN A 19 -24.74 -12.00 -61.14
CA GLN A 19 -24.64 -13.18 -60.26
C GLN A 19 -23.34 -13.16 -59.45
N ASP A 20 -22.23 -12.75 -60.05
CA ASP A 20 -20.95 -12.61 -59.37
C ASP A 20 -21.04 -11.54 -58.27
N ILE A 21 -21.58 -10.36 -58.58
CA ILE A 21 -21.83 -9.29 -57.59
C ILE A 21 -22.71 -9.79 -56.45
N LYS A 22 -23.80 -10.52 -56.76
CA LYS A 22 -24.69 -11.08 -55.74
C LYS A 22 -23.95 -12.06 -54.83
N SER A 23 -23.05 -12.86 -55.40
CA SER A 23 -22.24 -13.83 -54.66
C SER A 23 -21.25 -13.12 -53.75
N SER A 24 -20.49 -12.14 -54.26
CA SER A 24 -19.59 -11.31 -53.44
C SER A 24 -20.30 -10.57 -52.33
N ILE A 25 -21.50 -10.03 -52.57
CA ILE A 25 -22.32 -9.39 -51.51
C ILE A 25 -22.69 -10.41 -50.43
N SER A 26 -23.02 -11.65 -50.80
CA SER A 26 -23.35 -12.71 -49.84
C SER A 26 -22.14 -13.12 -49.00
N GLU A 27 -20.97 -13.19 -49.60
CA GLU A 27 -19.69 -13.47 -48.93
C GLU A 27 -19.35 -12.36 -47.93
N LEU A 28 -19.40 -11.09 -48.37
CA LEU A 28 -19.14 -9.93 -47.51
C LEU A 28 -20.10 -9.87 -46.32
N ARG A 29 -21.39 -10.16 -46.51
CA ARG A 29 -22.36 -10.23 -45.41
C ARG A 29 -22.00 -11.32 -44.39
N THR A 30 -21.49 -12.44 -44.87
CA THR A 30 -21.05 -13.54 -44.00
C THR A 30 -19.80 -13.16 -43.21
N GLU A 31 -18.85 -12.47 -43.86
CA GLU A 31 -17.63 -12.00 -43.21
C GLU A 31 -17.92 -10.91 -42.17
N ILE A 32 -18.80 -9.95 -42.46
CA ILE A 32 -19.26 -8.94 -41.50
C ILE A 32 -19.86 -9.61 -40.26
N LYS A 33 -20.75 -10.59 -40.45
CA LYS A 33 -21.35 -11.33 -39.33
C LYS A 33 -20.30 -12.03 -38.47
N ARG A 34 -19.29 -12.64 -39.11
CA ARG A 34 -18.17 -13.29 -38.40
C ARG A 34 -17.32 -12.30 -37.62
N LEU A 35 -17.09 -11.11 -38.18
CA LEU A 35 -16.36 -10.05 -37.50
C LEU A 35 -17.14 -9.50 -36.30
N ASP A 36 -18.45 -9.29 -36.43
CA ASP A 36 -19.32 -8.88 -35.32
C ASP A 36 -19.27 -9.90 -34.17
N GLU A 37 -19.41 -11.20 -34.47
CA GLU A 37 -19.29 -12.27 -33.47
C GLU A 37 -17.92 -12.28 -32.78
N LYS A 38 -16.84 -12.04 -33.55
CA LYS A 38 -15.48 -11.97 -33.00
C LYS A 38 -15.28 -10.75 -32.09
N VAL A 39 -15.83 -9.60 -32.48
CA VAL A 39 -15.79 -8.38 -31.66
C VAL A 39 -16.54 -8.59 -30.35
N ASP A 40 -17.72 -9.20 -30.37
CA ASP A 40 -18.49 -9.51 -29.17
C ASP A 40 -17.74 -10.45 -28.21
N ILE A 41 -17.06 -11.46 -28.75
CA ILE A 41 -16.24 -12.39 -27.96
C ILE A 41 -15.07 -11.65 -27.29
N GLU A 42 -14.33 -10.83 -28.04
CA GLU A 42 -13.20 -10.10 -27.50
C GLU A 42 -13.63 -9.02 -26.49
N MET A 43 -14.77 -8.36 -26.71
CA MET A 43 -15.35 -7.43 -25.73
C MET A 43 -15.65 -8.13 -24.40
N LYS A 44 -16.35 -9.27 -24.43
CA LYS A 44 -16.63 -10.06 -23.21
C LYS A 44 -15.36 -10.53 -22.51
N ARG A 45 -14.33 -10.89 -23.29
CA ARG A 45 -13.03 -11.29 -22.76
C ARG A 45 -12.33 -10.14 -22.05
N ILE A 46 -12.37 -8.94 -22.62
CA ILE A 46 -11.82 -7.72 -22.02
C ILE A 46 -12.57 -7.36 -20.74
N GLU A 47 -13.91 -7.38 -20.75
CA GLU A 47 -14.73 -7.12 -19.56
C GLU A 47 -14.41 -8.09 -18.41
N THR A 48 -14.26 -9.37 -18.73
CA THR A 48 -13.87 -10.40 -17.75
C THR A 48 -12.50 -10.10 -17.15
N LYS A 49 -11.49 -9.83 -18.00
CA LYS A 49 -10.13 -9.49 -17.53
C LYS A 49 -10.11 -8.23 -16.66
N LEU A 50 -10.84 -7.19 -17.07
CA LEU A 50 -10.94 -5.94 -16.33
C LEU A 50 -11.60 -6.15 -14.96
N THR A 51 -12.65 -6.97 -14.90
CA THR A 51 -13.33 -7.32 -13.65
C THR A 51 -12.41 -8.11 -12.72
N SER A 52 -11.70 -9.11 -13.23
CA SER A 52 -10.73 -9.89 -12.46
C SER A 52 -9.61 -9.00 -11.90
N SER A 53 -8.98 -8.17 -12.74
CA SER A 53 -7.91 -7.28 -12.32
C SER A 53 -8.39 -6.25 -11.29
N ASN A 54 -9.59 -5.69 -11.44
CA ASN A 54 -10.18 -4.79 -10.44
C ASN A 54 -10.41 -5.48 -9.09
N ASN A 55 -10.82 -6.75 -9.09
CA ASN A 55 -11.02 -7.51 -7.87
C ASN A 55 -9.68 -7.83 -7.17
N GLU A 56 -8.66 -8.19 -7.93
CA GLU A 56 -7.29 -8.41 -7.43
C GLU A 56 -6.74 -7.14 -6.78
N ILE A 57 -6.82 -6.00 -7.47
CA ILE A 57 -6.36 -4.69 -6.93
C ILE A 57 -7.11 -4.33 -5.65
N ARG A 58 -8.44 -4.54 -5.60
CA ARG A 58 -9.22 -4.28 -4.38
C ARG A 58 -8.80 -5.17 -3.22
N SER A 59 -8.51 -6.44 -3.50
CA SER A 59 -8.02 -7.40 -2.51
C SER A 59 -6.66 -6.97 -1.95
N GLU A 60 -5.70 -6.64 -2.82
CA GLU A 60 -4.37 -6.17 -2.42
C GLU A 60 -4.44 -4.88 -1.58
N ILE A 61 -5.27 -3.91 -1.99
CA ILE A 61 -5.53 -2.71 -1.18
C ILE A 61 -6.10 -3.05 0.19
N GLY A 62 -6.98 -4.05 0.27
CA GLY A 62 -7.54 -4.53 1.53
C GLY A 62 -6.47 -5.09 2.47
N VAL A 63 -5.58 -5.94 1.94
CA VAL A 63 -4.46 -6.53 2.67
C VAL A 63 -3.49 -5.44 3.15
N LEU A 64 -3.06 -4.55 2.27
CA LEU A 64 -2.14 -3.46 2.62
C LEU A 64 -2.69 -2.53 3.71
N ARG A 65 -4.01 -2.24 3.68
CA ARG A 65 -4.66 -1.47 4.76
C ARG A 65 -4.61 -2.19 6.10
N ALA A 66 -4.83 -3.50 6.12
CA ALA A 66 -4.75 -4.30 7.34
C ALA A 66 -3.32 -4.36 7.90
N GLU A 67 -2.33 -4.54 7.03
CA GLU A 67 -0.90 -4.52 7.42
C GLU A 67 -0.49 -3.16 7.99
N LEU A 68 -0.90 -2.06 7.35
CA LEU A 68 -0.62 -0.71 7.85
C LEU A 68 -1.25 -0.45 9.22
N GLU A 69 -2.49 -0.89 9.44
CA GLU A 69 -3.14 -0.73 10.74
C GLU A 69 -2.47 -1.59 11.82
N SER A 70 -2.07 -2.82 11.49
CA SER A 70 -1.29 -3.67 12.39
C SER A 70 0.04 -3.02 12.79
N PHE A 71 0.81 -2.54 11.79
CA PHE A 71 2.09 -1.87 12.02
C PHE A 71 1.95 -0.60 12.88
N LYS A 72 0.92 0.20 12.62
CA LYS A 72 0.60 1.39 13.43
C LYS A 72 0.31 1.03 14.88
N ASN A 73 -0.48 -0.02 15.12
CA ASN A 73 -0.81 -0.46 16.48
C ASN A 73 0.39 -1.04 17.23
N GLU A 74 1.23 -1.82 16.55
CA GLU A 74 2.48 -2.33 17.12
C GLU A 74 3.42 -1.17 17.48
N THR A 75 3.57 -0.20 16.59
CA THR A 75 4.41 0.98 16.80
C THR A 75 3.93 1.81 17.99
N ASN A 76 2.63 2.08 18.09
CA ASN A 76 2.06 2.80 19.24
C ASN A 76 2.31 2.05 20.55
N THR A 77 2.12 0.72 20.56
CA THR A 77 2.37 -0.12 21.74
C THR A 77 3.84 -0.05 22.18
N LYS A 78 4.78 -0.12 21.23
CA LYS A 78 6.21 0.03 21.50
C LYS A 78 6.55 1.40 22.07
N PHE A 79 5.99 2.48 21.51
CA PHE A 79 6.18 3.84 22.03
C PHE A 79 5.64 3.99 23.45
N ASP A 80 4.47 3.44 23.75
CA ASP A 80 3.88 3.47 25.08
C ASP A 80 4.73 2.68 26.10
N SER A 81 5.30 1.54 25.70
CA SER A 81 6.23 0.78 26.55
C SER A 81 7.49 1.59 26.85
N LEU A 82 8.15 2.14 25.82
CA LEU A 82 9.35 2.96 25.99
C LEU A 82 9.09 4.18 26.88
N ARG A 83 7.92 4.81 26.75
CA ARG A 83 7.53 5.94 27.59
C ARG A 83 7.39 5.54 29.06
N LYS A 84 6.81 4.36 29.35
CA LYS A 84 6.69 3.83 30.72
C LYS A 84 8.06 3.47 31.30
N GLU A 85 8.91 2.80 30.52
CA GLU A 85 10.28 2.46 30.92
C GLU A 85 11.08 3.72 31.25
N LEU A 86 10.99 4.76 30.42
CA LEU A 86 11.66 6.03 30.66
C LEU A 86 11.19 6.72 31.95
N GLU A 87 9.88 6.71 32.23
CA GLU A 87 9.36 7.31 33.46
C GLU A 87 9.76 6.49 34.70
N SER A 88 9.82 5.16 34.62
CA SER A 88 10.38 4.31 35.69
C SER A 88 11.83 4.68 35.97
N PHE A 89 12.67 4.69 34.93
CA PHE A 89 14.08 5.03 35.04
C PHE A 89 14.30 6.42 35.65
N LYS A 90 13.51 7.41 35.21
CA LYS A 90 13.55 8.78 35.75
C LYS A 90 13.18 8.84 37.24
N ASN A 91 12.21 8.04 37.68
CA ASN A 91 11.80 7.99 39.08
C ASN A 91 12.82 7.27 39.97
N GLU A 92 13.41 6.19 39.47
CA GLU A 92 14.52 5.50 40.11
C GLU A 92 15.72 6.44 40.27
N PHE A 93 16.11 7.13 39.20
CA PHE A 93 17.23 8.06 39.20
C PHE A 93 17.02 9.23 40.17
N ARG A 94 15.82 9.82 40.21
CA ARG A 94 15.47 10.86 41.21
C ARG A 94 15.56 10.34 42.64
N THR A 95 15.15 9.10 42.88
CA THR A 95 15.23 8.49 44.21
C THR A 95 16.68 8.32 44.64
N GLU A 96 17.54 7.90 43.72
CA GLU A 96 18.96 7.73 44.02
C GLU A 96 19.67 9.07 44.24
N ILE A 97 19.34 10.12 43.47
CA ILE A 97 19.83 11.48 43.74
C ILE A 97 19.47 11.92 45.16
N LYS A 98 18.21 11.75 45.58
CA LYS A 98 17.78 12.13 46.95
C LYS A 98 18.58 11.37 48.02
N ARG A 99 18.83 10.08 47.82
CA ARG A 99 19.66 9.29 48.74
C ARG A 99 21.10 9.78 48.79
N LEU A 100 21.65 10.22 47.66
CA LEU A 100 23.00 10.82 47.61
C LEU A 100 23.03 12.16 48.34
N ASP A 101 22.03 13.02 48.14
CA ASP A 101 21.90 14.29 48.85
C ASP A 101 21.87 14.08 50.37
N GLU A 102 21.05 13.14 50.86
CA GLU A 102 20.99 12.77 52.28
C GLU A 102 22.35 12.29 52.83
N LYS A 103 23.07 11.45 52.06
CA LYS A 103 24.41 10.99 52.45
C LYS A 103 25.42 12.13 52.51
N ILE A 104 25.33 13.09 51.58
CA ILE A 104 26.20 14.27 51.55
C ILE A 104 25.94 15.14 52.78
N ASP A 105 24.67 15.39 53.14
CA ASP A 105 24.30 16.16 54.33
C ASP A 105 24.87 15.52 55.61
N ILE A 106 24.75 14.19 55.74
CA ILE A 106 25.33 13.45 56.86
C ILE A 106 26.86 13.60 56.88
N ALA A 107 27.52 13.48 55.74
CA ALA A 107 28.98 13.63 55.65
C ALA A 107 29.45 15.03 56.05
N ILE A 108 28.71 16.08 55.67
CA ILE A 108 28.98 17.47 56.07
C ILE A 108 28.84 17.61 57.60
N GLN A 109 27.75 17.12 58.20
CA GLN A 109 27.56 17.16 59.65
C GLN A 109 28.67 16.43 60.42
N ILE A 110 29.11 15.27 59.93
CA ILE A 110 30.23 14.53 60.51
C ILE A 110 31.52 15.37 60.45
N ARG A 111 31.81 15.98 59.30
CA ARG A 111 32.99 16.83 59.12
C ARG A 111 33.00 18.02 60.08
N GLU A 112 31.87 18.70 60.24
CA GLU A 112 31.73 19.83 61.16
C GLU A 112 31.95 19.41 62.62
N ARG A 113 31.34 18.29 63.02
CA ARG A 113 31.53 17.73 64.38
C ARG A 113 32.98 17.31 64.62
N LEU A 114 33.65 16.74 63.62
CA LEU A 114 35.05 16.37 63.71
C LEU A 114 35.94 17.62 63.92
N ALA A 115 35.75 18.67 63.11
CA ALA A 115 36.47 19.93 63.27
C ALA A 115 36.28 20.57 64.66
N ALA A 116 35.04 20.51 65.19
CA ALA A 116 34.75 20.99 66.54
C ALA A 116 35.46 20.16 67.62
N LEU A 117 35.55 18.84 67.46
CA LEU A 117 36.28 17.97 68.37
C LEU A 117 37.79 18.22 68.30
N GLU A 118 38.36 18.36 67.09
CA GLU A 118 39.77 18.69 66.88
C GLU A 118 40.15 19.99 67.60
N THR A 119 39.31 21.01 67.51
CA THR A 119 39.49 22.29 68.22
C THR A 119 39.49 22.10 69.74
N LYS A 120 38.53 21.32 70.28
CA LYS A 120 38.46 21.02 71.72
C LYS A 120 39.69 20.26 72.20
N VAL A 121 40.13 19.24 71.47
CA VAL A 121 41.33 18.46 71.82
C VAL A 121 42.57 19.35 71.82
N ALA A 122 42.73 20.22 70.81
CA ALA A 122 43.83 21.18 70.76
C ALA A 122 43.85 22.12 71.98
N SER A 123 42.69 22.52 72.50
CA SER A 123 42.60 23.36 73.71
C SER A 123 42.94 22.64 75.01
N LEU A 124 42.84 21.32 75.06
CA LEU A 124 43.14 20.51 76.26
C LEU A 124 44.62 20.16 76.39
N ILE A 125 45.37 20.24 75.29
CA ILE A 125 46.80 19.90 75.22
C ILE A 125 47.68 21.16 75.35
N LYS A 126 47.07 22.35 75.39
CA LYS A 126 47.73 23.65 75.55
C LYS A 126 47.66 24.12 77.00
#